data_AF-A0A8B6CF44-F1
#
_entry.id   AF-A0A8B6CF44-F1
#
_cell.length_a   1.000
_cell.length_b   1.000
_cell.length_c   1.000
_cell.angle_alpha   90.00
_cell.angle_beta   90.00
_cell.angle_gamma   90.00
#
_symmetry.space_group_name_H-M   'P 1'
#
loop_
_entity.id
_entity.type
_entity.pdbx_description
1 polymer ?
#
loop_
_entity_poly.entity_id
_entity_poly.type
_entity_poly.pdbx_seq_one_letter_code
_entity_poly.pdbx_strand_id
1 'polypeptide(L)'
;VSLGAACTDNANCTIDDMNSECISGTCQCSEMFFQQSNTCVAKLALDAPCDDTNQCKDIYAICTGTCTCKEAFYPDVDCKPRSYPNMACVSAMNASCVANAYCNSTNFCVCGIGYTATTTS
;
A
#
# COMPACT_ATOMS: atom_id res chain seq x y z
N VAL A 1 24.55 4.05 -16.13
CA VAL A 1 23.56 5.13 -16.34
C VAL A 1 22.86 5.39 -15.02
N SER A 2 22.88 6.62 -14.53
CA SER A 2 22.30 7.00 -13.24
C SER A 2 20.77 7.07 -13.28
N LEU A 3 20.12 6.96 -12.11
CA LEU A 3 18.68 7.17 -11.98
C LEU A 3 18.27 8.56 -12.50
N GLY A 4 17.15 8.62 -13.20
CA GLY A 4 16.64 9.83 -13.87
C GLY A 4 17.24 10.12 -15.25
N ALA A 5 18.27 9.38 -15.69
CA ALA A 5 18.81 9.54 -17.04
C ALA A 5 17.89 8.91 -18.10
N ALA A 6 17.97 9.43 -19.33
CA ALA A 6 17.22 8.89 -20.46
C ALA A 6 17.69 7.46 -20.82
N CYS A 7 16.74 6.63 -21.23
CA CYS A 7 17.01 5.24 -21.63
C CYS A 7 16.12 4.84 -22.82
N THR A 8 16.58 3.85 -23.56
CA THR A 8 15.82 3.21 -24.65
C THR A 8 15.46 1.77 -24.33
N ASP A 9 16.22 1.13 -23.44
CA ASP A 9 15.97 -0.22 -22.93
C ASP A 9 16.37 -0.35 -21.45
N ASN A 10 15.95 -1.45 -20.81
CA ASN A 10 16.29 -1.73 -19.42
C ASN A 10 17.79 -1.98 -19.22
N ALA A 11 18.50 -2.48 -20.25
CA ALA A 11 19.92 -2.78 -20.14
C ALA A 11 20.73 -1.51 -19.87
N ASN A 12 20.29 -0.34 -20.37
CA ASN A 12 20.89 0.95 -20.02
C ASN A 12 20.90 1.19 -18.50
N CYS A 13 19.79 0.91 -17.82
CA CYS A 13 19.57 1.25 -16.41
C CYS A 13 20.23 0.24 -15.47
N THR A 14 20.16 -1.05 -15.82
CA THR A 14 20.70 -2.13 -14.97
C THR A 14 22.23 -2.17 -14.84
N ILE A 15 22.96 -1.32 -15.59
CA ILE A 15 24.43 -1.23 -15.53
C ILE A 15 24.90 -0.72 -14.16
N ASP A 16 24.23 0.29 -13.62
CA ASP A 16 24.63 0.90 -12.34
C ASP A 16 23.81 0.35 -11.17
N ASP A 17 22.55 -0.02 -11.41
CA ASP A 17 21.67 -0.60 -10.40
C ASP A 17 20.73 -1.66 -11.00
N MET A 18 20.90 -2.92 -10.59
CA MET A 18 20.10 -4.05 -11.09
C MET A 18 18.62 -3.97 -10.75
N ASN A 19 18.23 -3.10 -9.81
CA ASN A 19 16.85 -2.89 -9.39
C ASN A 19 16.22 -1.66 -10.06
N SER A 20 16.84 -1.17 -11.12
CA SER A 20 16.32 -0.09 -11.97
C SER A 20 15.88 -0.61 -13.34
N GLU A 21 14.87 0.05 -13.90
CA GLU A 21 14.29 -0.27 -15.20
C GLU A 21 13.97 0.99 -15.99
N CYS A 22 13.80 0.84 -17.30
CA CYS A 22 13.49 1.96 -18.18
C CYS A 22 11.98 2.22 -18.18
N ILE A 23 11.52 3.14 -17.33
CA ILE A 23 10.11 3.54 -17.22
C ILE A 23 9.92 4.88 -17.92
N SER A 24 9.01 4.90 -18.90
CA SER A 24 8.66 6.12 -19.64
C SER A 24 9.87 6.85 -20.26
N GLY A 25 10.88 6.08 -20.71
CA GLY A 25 12.10 6.63 -21.33
C GLY A 25 13.14 7.16 -20.34
N THR A 26 12.98 6.89 -19.04
CA THR A 26 13.92 7.28 -17.97
C THR A 26 14.23 6.12 -17.05
N CYS A 27 15.48 6.03 -16.56
CA CYS A 27 15.85 5.02 -15.58
C CYS A 27 15.22 5.33 -14.22
N GLN A 28 14.33 4.45 -13.77
CA GLN A 28 13.62 4.55 -12.50
C GLN A 28 13.76 3.24 -11.72
N CYS A 29 13.50 3.27 -10.42
CA CYS A 29 13.47 2.03 -9.64
C CYS A 29 12.28 1.16 -10.03
N SER A 30 12.51 -0.14 -10.16
CA SER A 30 11.46 -1.11 -10.41
C SER A 30 10.41 -1.12 -9.29
N GLU A 31 9.24 -1.70 -9.57
CA GLU A 31 8.03 -1.65 -8.73
C GLU A 31 8.25 -1.84 -7.21
N MET A 32 9.15 -2.74 -6.83
CA MET A 32 9.42 -3.12 -5.43
C MET A 32 10.52 -2.30 -4.75
N PHE A 33 11.06 -1.31 -5.44
CA PHE A 33 12.18 -0.48 -4.99
C PHE A 33 11.81 0.99 -5.08
N PHE A 34 12.44 1.80 -4.23
CA PHE A 34 12.36 3.25 -4.29
C PHE A 34 13.75 3.85 -4.40
N GLN A 35 13.81 5.06 -4.96
CA GLN A 35 15.06 5.77 -5.09
C GLN A 35 15.48 6.34 -3.74
N GLN A 36 16.60 5.88 -3.23
CA GLN A 36 17.30 6.50 -2.11
C GLN A 36 18.66 6.97 -2.61
N SER A 37 18.82 8.29 -2.69
CA SER A 37 19.98 8.92 -3.35
C SER A 37 20.11 8.49 -4.82
N ASN A 38 21.15 7.73 -5.17
CA ASN A 38 21.40 7.27 -6.54
C ASN A 38 21.31 5.73 -6.66
N THR A 39 20.58 5.10 -5.75
CA THR A 39 20.39 3.64 -5.69
C THR A 39 18.94 3.28 -5.45
N CYS A 40 18.52 2.14 -5.96
CA CYS A 40 17.22 1.56 -5.75
C CYS A 40 17.26 0.60 -4.56
N VAL A 41 16.57 0.99 -3.49
CA VAL A 41 16.49 0.21 -2.25
C VAL A 41 15.09 -0.37 -2.09
N ALA A 42 14.98 -1.52 -1.43
CA ALA A 42 13.71 -2.21 -1.29
C ALA A 42 12.69 -1.35 -0.55
N LYS A 43 11.45 -1.34 -1.05
CA LYS A 43 10.33 -0.66 -0.38
C LYS A 43 10.03 -1.29 0.98
N LEU A 44 9.52 -0.44 1.86
CA LEU A 44 9.28 -0.67 3.27
C LEU A 44 7.95 -1.39 3.50
N ALA A 45 7.96 -2.37 4.40
CA ALA A 45 6.75 -3.07 4.82
C ALA A 45 5.82 -2.15 5.63
N LEU A 46 4.59 -2.62 5.90
CA LEU A 46 3.71 -1.95 6.85
C LEU A 46 4.39 -1.81 8.22
N ASP A 47 4.03 -0.75 8.94
CA ASP A 47 4.59 -0.36 10.24
C ASP A 47 6.08 0.03 10.24
N ALA A 48 6.79 -0.08 9.12
CA ALA A 48 8.15 0.41 9.01
C ALA A 48 8.17 1.95 8.95
N PRO A 49 9.18 2.60 9.57
CA PRO A 49 9.33 4.04 9.55
C PRO A 49 9.63 4.53 8.14
N CYS A 50 8.97 5.61 7.72
CA CYS A 50 9.11 6.17 6.37
C CYS A 50 9.11 7.70 6.42
N ASP A 51 9.66 8.31 5.37
CA ASP A 51 9.62 9.76 5.17
C ASP A 51 8.74 10.18 3.97
N ASP A 52 8.53 9.27 3.02
CA ASP A 52 7.73 9.49 1.81
C ASP A 52 6.85 8.28 1.51
N THR A 53 5.67 8.53 0.92
CA THR A 53 4.71 7.48 0.56
C THR A 53 5.26 6.52 -0.50
N ASN A 54 6.14 6.98 -1.38
CA ASN A 54 6.77 6.13 -2.40
C ASN A 54 7.67 5.03 -1.80
N GLN A 55 8.05 5.16 -0.53
CA GLN A 55 8.88 4.19 0.17
C GLN A 55 8.06 2.97 0.60
N CYS A 56 6.75 3.10 0.76
CA CYS A 56 5.89 2.02 1.20
C CYS A 56 5.66 1.00 0.09
N LYS A 57 5.82 -0.28 0.42
CA LYS A 57 5.70 -1.42 -0.50
C LYS A 57 4.28 -1.60 -1.00
N ASP A 58 3.31 -1.40 -0.13
CA ASP A 58 1.90 -1.56 -0.47
C ASP A 58 1.35 -0.32 -1.19
N ILE A 59 0.69 -0.52 -2.33
CA ILE A 59 0.11 0.56 -3.16
C ILE A 59 -1.03 1.32 -2.46
N TYR A 60 -1.67 0.68 -1.48
CA TYR A 60 -2.71 1.24 -0.64
C TYR A 60 -2.18 1.72 0.71
N ALA A 61 -0.87 1.68 0.94
CA ALA A 61 -0.24 2.37 2.07
C ALA A 61 0.05 3.84 1.75
N ILE A 62 0.19 4.62 2.82
CA ILE A 62 0.60 6.01 2.84
C ILE A 62 1.61 6.19 3.97
N CYS A 63 2.55 7.12 3.79
CA CYS A 63 3.50 7.43 4.84
C CYS A 63 2.94 8.50 5.80
N THR A 64 2.78 8.14 7.07
CA THR A 64 2.38 9.06 8.15
C THR A 64 3.42 9.09 9.28
N GLY A 65 4.69 8.88 8.93
CA GLY A 65 5.80 8.58 9.85
C GLY A 65 6.14 7.08 9.90
N THR A 66 5.13 6.23 9.69
CA THR A 66 5.28 4.82 9.34
C THR A 66 4.37 4.49 8.15
N CYS A 67 4.67 3.40 7.44
CA CYS A 67 3.82 2.92 6.37
C CYS A 67 2.51 2.36 6.92
N THR A 68 1.41 3.09 6.73
CA THR A 68 0.07 2.74 7.22
C THR A 68 -0.92 2.63 6.08
N CYS A 69 -1.94 1.79 6.20
CA CYS A 69 -2.96 1.66 5.18
C CYS A 69 -3.82 2.92 5.08
N LYS A 70 -4.17 3.32 3.85
CA LYS A 70 -5.18 4.37 3.59
C LYS A 70 -6.49 4.03 4.29
N GLU A 71 -7.31 5.04 4.58
CA GLU A 71 -8.52 4.94 5.41
C GLU A 71 -9.51 3.83 4.96
N ALA A 72 -9.67 3.62 3.65
CA ALA A 72 -10.54 2.59 3.09
C ALA A 72 -9.98 1.15 3.21
N PHE A 73 -8.77 1.00 3.73
CA PHE A 73 -8.05 -0.26 3.83
C PHE A 73 -7.68 -0.53 5.30
N TYR A 74 -7.39 -1.79 5.60
CA TYR A 74 -6.94 -2.24 6.91
C TYR A 74 -5.65 -3.06 6.79
N PRO A 75 -4.77 -3.00 7.81
CA PRO A 75 -3.52 -3.75 7.81
C PRO A 75 -3.76 -5.23 8.14
N ASP A 76 -3.23 -6.11 7.29
CA ASP A 76 -3.02 -7.54 7.55
C ASP A 76 -1.55 -7.88 7.19
N VAL A 77 -1.28 -8.81 6.27
CA VAL A 77 0.06 -8.94 5.63
C VAL A 77 0.31 -7.78 4.66
N ASP A 78 -0.77 -7.29 4.06
CA ASP A 78 -0.86 -6.21 3.09
C ASP A 78 -2.14 -5.40 3.35
N CYS A 79 -2.31 -4.25 2.72
CA CYS A 79 -3.48 -3.42 2.90
C CYS A 79 -4.67 -4.00 2.16
N LYS A 80 -5.65 -4.52 2.91
CA LYS A 80 -6.87 -5.09 2.36
C LYS A 80 -8.02 -4.09 2.41
N PRO A 81 -8.92 -4.05 1.41
CA PRO A 81 -10.12 -3.22 1.47
C PRO A 81 -10.96 -3.56 2.69
N ARG A 82 -11.51 -2.54 3.37
CA ARG A 82 -12.44 -2.75 4.47
C ARG A 82 -13.79 -3.28 3.95
N SER A 83 -14.36 -4.21 4.71
CA SER A 83 -15.65 -4.83 4.44
C SER A 83 -16.80 -3.93 4.86
N TYR A 84 -17.82 -3.84 3.99
CA TYR A 84 -19.08 -3.15 4.27
C TYR A 84 -19.99 -4.01 5.16
N PRO A 85 -21.04 -3.42 5.77
CA PRO A 85 -22.05 -4.19 6.49
C PRO A 85 -22.61 -5.35 5.66
N ASN A 86 -22.83 -6.49 6.31
CA ASN A 86 -23.23 -7.78 5.71
C ASN A 86 -22.16 -8.48 4.86
N MET A 87 -20.95 -7.94 4.74
CA MET A 87 -19.81 -8.67 4.16
C MET A 87 -19.03 -9.42 5.24
N ALA A 88 -18.35 -10.47 4.82
CA ALA A 88 -17.47 -11.25 5.70
C ALA A 88 -16.33 -10.36 6.25
N CYS A 89 -15.96 -10.61 7.49
CA CYS A 89 -14.87 -9.94 8.17
C CYS A 89 -14.01 -10.94 8.94
N VAL A 90 -12.80 -10.52 9.30
CA VAL A 90 -11.91 -11.34 10.11
C VAL A 90 -12.10 -10.90 11.56
N SER A 91 -12.77 -11.72 12.38
CA SER A 91 -13.11 -11.37 13.77
C SER A 91 -11.91 -11.10 14.67
N ALA A 92 -10.74 -11.62 14.33
CA ALA A 92 -9.47 -11.27 14.99
C ALA A 92 -9.07 -9.79 14.78
N MET A 93 -9.65 -9.11 13.78
CA MET A 93 -9.35 -7.72 13.43
C MET A 93 -10.65 -6.93 13.20
N ASN A 94 -11.14 -6.24 14.23
CA ASN A 94 -12.27 -5.29 14.08
C ASN A 94 -11.99 -4.19 13.03
N ALA A 95 -10.72 -3.92 12.74
CA ALA A 95 -10.29 -3.04 11.65
C ALA A 95 -10.68 -3.55 10.25
N SER A 96 -11.10 -4.81 10.10
CA SER A 96 -11.54 -5.33 8.80
C SER A 96 -12.86 -4.74 8.31
N CYS A 97 -13.63 -4.07 9.17
CA CYS A 97 -14.85 -3.37 8.78
C CYS A 97 -14.60 -1.89 8.49
N VAL A 98 -15.48 -1.28 7.69
CA VAL A 98 -15.53 0.18 7.48
C VAL A 98 -15.77 0.94 8.78
N ALA A 99 -15.47 2.24 8.78
CA ALA A 99 -15.70 3.10 9.94
C ALA A 99 -17.15 2.97 10.46
N ASN A 100 -17.30 2.92 11.78
CA ASN A 100 -18.59 2.73 12.48
C ASN A 100 -19.28 1.38 12.26
N ALA A 101 -18.58 0.38 11.71
CA ALA A 101 -19.01 -1.01 11.72
C ALA A 101 -18.05 -1.86 12.57
N TYR A 102 -18.55 -2.96 13.12
CA TYR A 102 -17.75 -3.93 13.88
C TYR A 102 -17.98 -5.34 13.38
N CYS A 103 -17.00 -6.22 13.57
CA CYS A 103 -17.12 -7.61 13.17
C CYS A 103 -17.87 -8.39 14.26
N ASN A 104 -19.03 -8.99 13.91
CA ASN A 104 -19.82 -9.76 14.87
C ASN A 104 -19.27 -11.18 15.07
N SER A 105 -19.85 -11.93 16.01
CA SER A 105 -19.44 -13.31 16.32
C SER A 105 -19.68 -14.31 15.17
N THR A 106 -20.47 -13.94 14.16
CA THR A 106 -20.69 -14.75 12.95
C THR A 106 -19.73 -14.38 11.81
N ASN A 107 -18.70 -13.56 12.08
CA ASN A 107 -17.74 -13.06 11.09
C ASN A 107 -18.36 -12.19 9.97
N PHE A 108 -19.36 -11.39 10.30
CA PHE A 108 -19.92 -10.38 9.40
C PHE A 108 -19.84 -8.98 9.99
N CYS A 109 -19.53 -7.99 9.14
CA CYS A 109 -19.57 -6.60 9.55
C CYS A 109 -21.01 -6.18 9.81
N VAL A 110 -21.26 -5.58 10.96
CA VAL A 110 -22.55 -5.03 11.35
C VAL A 110 -22.39 -3.56 11.72
N CYS A 111 -23.43 -2.76 11.49
CA CYS A 111 -23.40 -1.34 11.86
C CYS A 111 -23.30 -1.20 13.38
N GLY A 112 -22.48 -0.26 13.83
CA GLY A 112 -22.44 0.18 15.22
C GLY A 112 -23.77 0.80 15.64
N ILE A 113 -23.98 0.88 16.96
CA ILE A 113 -25.20 1.47 17.54
C ILE A 113 -25.37 2.90 17.01
N GLY A 114 -26.54 3.19 16.42
CA GLY A 114 -26.86 4.52 15.86
C GLY A 114 -26.47 4.73 14.39
N TYR A 115 -25.88 3.73 13.72
CA TYR A 115 -25.50 3.80 12.31
C TYR A 115 -26.34 2.84 11.46
N THR A 116 -26.58 3.21 10.19
CA THR A 116 -27.27 2.37 9.20
C THR A 116 -26.46 2.29 7.93
N ALA A 117 -26.49 1.13 7.27
CA ALA A 117 -25.81 0.94 5.99
C ALA A 117 -26.49 1.78 4.89
N THR A 118 -25.78 2.77 4.36
CA THR A 118 -26.17 3.47 3.13
C THR A 118 -25.57 2.73 1.95
N THR A 119 -26.40 2.04 1.17
CA THR A 119 -26.01 1.52 -0.13
C THR A 119 -25.87 2.69 -1.09
N THR A 120 -24.67 3.25 -1.24
CA THR A 120 -24.36 4.06 -2.42
C THR A 120 -24.14 3.09 -3.57
N SER A 121 -25.18 2.98 -4.42
CA SER A 121 -25.15 2.29 -5.72
C SER A 121 -24.28 3.03 -6.72
#